data_AF-A0A5C3QW12-F1
#
_entry.id   AF-A0A5C3QW12-F1
#
_cell.length_a   1.000
_cell.length_b   1.000
_cell.length_c   1.000
_cell.angle_alpha   90.00
_cell.angle_beta   90.00
_cell.angle_gamma   90.00
#
_symmetry.space_group_name_H-M   'P 1'
#
loop_
_entity.id
_entity.type
_entity.pdbx_description
1 polymer ?
#
loop_
_entity_poly.entity_id
_entity_poly.type
_entity_poly.pdbx_seq_one_letter_code
_entity_poly.pdbx_strand_id
1 'polypeptide(L)'
;MIIDETESITRQDRKSTLPGYTTSFISADPPSYTPTVRQPSPLTYRFTEWGTDHIALMPPTELRHPQTSAGRPLYHVTTALKIHPLTPISYVTKVSKGAEGEEVLGSFEMSLYHKRAAVTVGTDRPQRLANVLQSIEGSKKHWTWRYTTTHLVWDCRSPGPDGAPVCTCLDPNNNKPLAVFIPTPTDPDYPAPEAVLKVYPEGHHVLDHILLSALAVERKRMLAF
;
A
#
# COMPACT_ATOMS: atom_id res chain seq x y z
N MET A 1 -14.78 69.37 -34.37
CA MET A 1 -14.25 68.15 -33.74
C MET A 1 -13.67 68.58 -32.41
N ILE A 2 -14.25 68.09 -31.32
CA ILE A 2 -13.79 68.21 -29.93
C ILE A 2 -14.01 69.60 -29.30
N ILE A 3 -15.12 69.70 -28.57
CA ILE A 3 -15.44 70.65 -27.49
C ILE A 3 -15.63 69.71 -26.27
N ASP A 4 -15.26 70.00 -25.03
CA ASP A 4 -15.42 71.22 -24.25
C ASP A 4 -14.67 70.97 -22.92
N GLU A 5 -13.86 71.90 -22.42
CA GLU A 5 -14.18 73.00 -21.50
C GLU A 5 -13.67 72.73 -20.07
N THR A 6 -12.91 73.71 -19.60
CA THR A 6 -12.24 73.80 -18.31
C THR A 6 -13.13 74.46 -17.27
N GLU A 7 -13.04 73.93 -16.03
CA GLU A 7 -13.20 74.62 -14.73
C GLU A 7 -14.61 75.16 -14.38
N SER A 8 -15.20 75.00 -13.19
CA SER A 8 -14.68 74.79 -11.83
C SER A 8 -15.88 74.60 -10.87
N ILE A 9 -15.59 74.40 -9.57
CA ILE A 9 -16.43 74.63 -8.37
C ILE A 9 -16.85 73.37 -7.58
N THR A 10 -16.07 73.13 -6.53
CA THR A 10 -16.40 72.84 -5.12
C THR A 10 -17.68 72.05 -4.79
N ARG A 11 -17.51 70.89 -4.14
CA ARG A 11 -18.47 70.37 -3.14
C ARG A 11 -17.77 69.59 -2.03
N GLN A 12 -17.99 70.07 -0.81
CA GLN A 12 -17.65 69.43 0.44
C GLN A 12 -18.87 68.63 0.96
N ASP A 13 -18.54 67.55 1.68
CA ASP A 13 -19.36 66.71 2.56
C ASP A 13 -20.42 65.77 1.96
N ARG A 14 -20.11 64.47 2.06
CA ARG A 14 -20.87 63.54 2.91
C ARG A 14 -20.08 62.25 3.20
N LYS A 15 -19.96 61.96 4.50
CA LYS A 15 -19.52 60.71 5.14
C LYS A 15 -19.93 59.44 4.35
N SER A 16 -18.94 58.61 4.05
CA SER A 16 -19.13 57.16 3.85
C SER A 16 -18.04 56.43 4.62
N THR A 17 -18.45 55.74 5.68
CA THR A 17 -17.62 54.93 6.56
C THR A 17 -17.18 53.69 5.79
N LEU A 18 -15.88 53.59 5.46
CA LEU A 18 -15.29 52.34 4.96
C LEU A 18 -14.63 51.61 6.15
N PRO A 19 -14.92 50.32 6.37
CA PRO A 19 -14.32 49.56 7.47
C PRO A 19 -12.82 49.37 7.23
N GLY A 20 -12.04 49.53 8.30
CA GLY A 20 -10.60 49.29 8.27
C GLY A 20 -10.31 47.84 7.90
N TYR A 21 -9.61 47.63 6.79
CA TYR A 21 -8.98 46.36 6.52
C TYR A 21 -7.71 46.29 7.37
N THR A 22 -7.80 45.58 8.50
CA THR A 22 -6.62 45.10 9.20
C THR A 22 -5.93 44.12 8.25
N THR A 23 -4.75 44.47 7.75
CA THR A 23 -3.90 43.54 7.01
C THR A 23 -3.41 42.48 7.98
N SER A 24 -4.19 41.41 8.17
CA SER A 24 -3.71 40.19 8.80
C SER A 24 -2.70 39.59 7.85
N PHE A 25 -1.41 39.78 8.14
CA PHE A 25 -0.35 38.93 7.62
C PHE A 25 -0.68 37.51 8.08
N ILE A 26 -1.31 36.73 7.20
CA ILE A 26 -1.36 35.29 7.33
C ILE A 26 0.09 34.85 7.21
N SER A 27 0.73 34.61 8.36
CA SER A 27 1.97 33.84 8.42
C SER A 27 1.60 32.46 7.89
N ALA A 28 1.77 32.28 6.58
CA ALA A 28 1.76 30.96 5.97
C ALA A 28 3.01 30.27 6.48
N ASP A 29 2.88 29.56 7.61
CA ASP A 29 3.89 28.59 7.99
C ASP A 29 4.14 27.70 6.78
N PRO A 30 5.39 27.57 6.31
CA PRO A 30 5.69 26.68 5.21
C PRO A 30 5.20 25.28 5.60
N PRO A 31 4.68 24.48 4.65
CA PRO A 31 4.20 23.14 4.95
C PRO A 31 5.30 22.41 5.72
N SER A 32 4.97 21.92 6.92
CA SER A 32 5.87 21.06 7.68
C SER A 32 6.16 19.83 6.83
N TYR A 33 7.28 19.86 6.12
CA TYR A 33 7.85 18.68 5.50
C TYR A 33 8.32 17.80 6.65
N THR A 34 7.48 16.90 7.13
CA THR A 34 7.95 15.82 7.99
C THR A 34 8.87 14.95 7.12
N PRO A 35 10.19 14.93 7.37
CA PRO A 35 11.07 14.06 6.62
C PRO A 35 10.59 12.63 6.86
N THR A 36 10.34 11.88 5.78
CA THR A 36 10.11 10.45 5.87
C THR A 36 11.35 9.83 6.51
N VAL A 37 11.29 9.52 7.81
CA VAL A 37 12.42 9.00 8.56
C VAL A 37 12.78 7.65 7.95
N ARG A 38 13.90 7.61 7.22
CA ARG A 38 14.46 6.37 6.70
C ARG A 38 14.77 5.46 7.89
N GLN A 39 14.15 4.28 7.91
CA GLN A 39 14.39 3.30 8.96
C GLN A 39 15.86 2.84 8.88
N PRO A 40 16.65 2.94 9.96
CA PRO A 40 18.08 2.62 9.91
C PRO A 40 18.36 1.12 9.86
N SER A 41 17.39 0.29 10.27
CA SER A 41 17.49 -1.16 10.34
C SER A 41 16.29 -1.83 9.69
N PRO A 42 16.41 -3.10 9.29
CA PRO A 42 15.27 -3.87 8.82
C PRO A 42 14.21 -4.00 9.92
N LEU A 43 12.93 -3.91 9.54
CA LEU A 43 11.78 -4.03 10.42
C LEU A 43 11.00 -5.31 10.11
N THR A 44 10.51 -5.97 11.14
CA THR A 44 9.77 -7.23 11.01
C THR A 44 8.31 -7.04 11.39
N TYR A 45 7.43 -7.20 10.41
CA TYR A 45 5.98 -7.14 10.54
C TYR A 45 5.41 -8.55 10.64
N ARG A 46 4.35 -8.71 11.44
CA ARG A 46 3.68 -10.00 11.68
C ARG A 46 2.24 -9.94 11.18
N PHE A 47 1.82 -10.99 10.51
CA PHE A 47 0.43 -11.19 10.12
C PHE A 47 -0.27 -11.97 11.23
N THR A 48 -1.16 -11.29 11.96
CA THR A 48 -1.91 -11.86 13.06
C THR A 48 -3.37 -12.03 12.64
N GLU A 49 -3.94 -13.20 12.88
CA GLU A 49 -5.36 -13.45 12.64
C GLU A 49 -6.20 -12.55 13.55
N TRP A 50 -7.14 -11.82 12.96
CA TRP A 50 -8.05 -10.93 13.68
C TRP A 50 -9.51 -11.41 13.62
N GLY A 51 -9.79 -12.37 12.74
CA GLY A 51 -11.07 -12.98 12.51
C GLY A 51 -10.94 -14.10 11.48
N THR A 52 -12.07 -14.64 11.01
CA THR A 52 -12.10 -15.77 10.06
C THR A 52 -11.53 -15.45 8.69
N ASP A 53 -11.66 -14.20 8.26
CA ASP A 53 -11.33 -13.69 6.94
C ASP A 53 -10.54 -12.37 6.99
N HIS A 54 -10.05 -12.03 8.19
CA HIS A 54 -9.35 -10.78 8.50
C HIS A 54 -7.98 -11.09 9.11
N ILE A 55 -6.94 -10.51 8.53
CA ILE A 55 -5.57 -10.56 9.03
C ILE A 55 -5.08 -9.13 9.25
N ALA A 56 -4.45 -8.89 10.39
CA ALA A 56 -3.84 -7.62 10.75
C ALA A 56 -2.32 -7.69 10.53
N LEU A 57 -1.74 -6.66 9.90
CA LEU A 57 -0.29 -6.49 9.86
C LEU A 57 0.15 -5.64 11.06
N MET A 58 0.74 -6.29 12.05
CA MET A 58 1.14 -5.67 13.30
C MET A 58 2.47 -4.91 13.14
N PRO A 59 2.60 -3.72 13.76
CA PRO A 59 3.85 -2.98 13.75
C PRO A 59 4.95 -3.77 14.47
N PRO A 60 6.21 -3.59 14.06
CA PRO A 60 7.37 -4.13 14.75
C PRO A 60 7.39 -3.71 16.21
N THR A 61 7.86 -4.59 17.09
CA THR A 61 7.90 -4.35 18.54
C THR A 61 8.76 -3.15 18.90
N GLU A 62 9.80 -2.86 18.11
CA GLU A 62 10.74 -1.76 18.30
C GLU A 62 10.08 -0.39 18.07
N LEU A 63 9.01 -0.33 17.28
CA LEU A 63 8.26 0.89 17.00
C LEU A 63 7.08 1.12 17.96
N ARG A 64 6.85 0.22 18.91
CA ARG A 64 5.76 0.36 19.89
C ARG A 64 6.16 1.35 20.98
N HIS A 65 5.81 2.62 20.79
CA HIS A 65 6.02 3.64 21.81
C HIS A 65 4.93 3.55 22.90
N PRO A 66 5.28 3.55 24.20
CA PRO A 66 4.32 3.31 25.30
C PRO A 66 3.24 4.39 25.48
N GLN A 67 3.35 5.53 24.78
CA GLN A 67 2.40 6.66 24.90
C GLN A 67 1.59 7.00 23.63
N THR A 68 1.82 6.31 22.50
CA THR A 68 1.07 6.53 21.26
C THR A 68 0.58 5.19 20.75
N SER A 69 -0.68 4.84 21.03
CA SER A 69 -1.42 3.71 20.41
C SER A 69 -0.55 2.47 20.12
N ALA A 70 0.21 2.03 21.12
CA ALA A 70 1.03 0.83 21.04
C ALA A 70 0.11 -0.37 20.80
N GLY A 71 0.15 -0.93 19.59
CA GLY A 71 -0.57 -2.17 19.27
C GLY A 71 -1.74 -2.03 18.29
N ARG A 72 -1.95 -0.87 17.65
CA ARG A 72 -2.89 -0.82 16.53
C ARG A 72 -2.25 -1.45 15.27
N PRO A 73 -2.97 -2.28 14.50
CA PRO A 73 -2.51 -2.75 13.19
C PRO A 73 -2.18 -1.57 12.26
N LEU A 74 -1.15 -1.74 11.43
CA LEU A 74 -0.80 -0.77 10.39
C LEU A 74 -1.63 -0.99 9.12
N TYR A 75 -1.90 -2.26 8.83
CA TYR A 75 -2.70 -2.67 7.68
C TYR A 75 -3.69 -3.76 8.10
N HIS A 76 -4.81 -3.79 7.40
CA HIS A 76 -5.82 -4.83 7.48
C HIS A 76 -5.94 -5.49 6.11
N VAL A 77 -5.93 -6.82 6.11
CA VAL A 77 -6.11 -7.66 4.93
C VAL A 77 -7.41 -8.42 5.12
N THR A 78 -8.34 -8.26 4.20
CA THR A 78 -9.61 -8.99 4.21
C THR A 78 -9.72 -9.86 2.97
N THR A 79 -10.29 -11.06 3.09
CA THR A 79 -10.46 -11.96 1.95
C THR A 79 -11.88 -12.48 1.88
N ALA A 80 -12.59 -12.14 0.80
CA ALA A 80 -13.97 -12.55 0.58
C ALA A 80 -14.09 -13.52 -0.60
N LEU A 81 -14.95 -14.53 -0.47
CA LEU A 81 -15.35 -15.40 -1.57
C LEU A 81 -16.42 -14.70 -2.42
N LYS A 82 -16.17 -14.56 -3.72
CA LYS A 82 -17.09 -13.97 -4.68
C LYS A 82 -17.72 -15.06 -5.53
N ILE A 83 -19.03 -15.24 -5.33
CA ILE A 83 -19.87 -16.18 -6.05
C ILE A 83 -20.91 -15.38 -6.83
N HIS A 84 -20.93 -15.53 -8.15
CA HIS A 84 -21.94 -14.90 -9.00
C HIS A 84 -22.27 -15.84 -10.17
N PRO A 85 -23.56 -16.03 -10.55
CA PRO A 85 -23.96 -17.03 -11.54
C PRO A 85 -23.29 -16.89 -12.92
N LEU A 86 -22.87 -15.66 -13.28
CA LEU A 86 -22.30 -15.34 -14.58
C LEU A 86 -20.78 -15.14 -14.58
N THR A 87 -20.10 -15.42 -13.46
CA THR A 87 -18.64 -15.31 -13.40
C THR A 87 -18.01 -16.47 -12.63
N PRO A 88 -16.78 -16.88 -12.97
CA PRO A 88 -16.08 -17.89 -12.19
C PRO A 88 -15.98 -17.52 -10.70
N ILE A 89 -16.07 -18.53 -9.84
CA ILE A 89 -15.82 -18.38 -8.41
C ILE A 89 -14.40 -17.84 -8.20
N SER A 90 -14.27 -16.81 -7.38
CA SER A 90 -13.01 -16.12 -7.12
C SER A 90 -12.89 -15.67 -5.68
N TYR A 91 -11.66 -15.44 -5.24
CA TYR A 91 -11.39 -14.75 -3.98
C TYR A 91 -10.97 -13.32 -4.28
N VAL A 92 -11.50 -12.38 -3.50
CA VAL A 92 -11.09 -10.98 -3.52
C VAL A 92 -10.35 -10.71 -2.21
N THR A 93 -9.06 -10.41 -2.30
CA THR A 93 -8.25 -9.97 -1.17
C THR A 93 -8.07 -8.46 -1.25
N LYS A 94 -8.41 -7.75 -0.18
CA LYS A 94 -8.33 -6.29 -0.07
C LYS A 94 -7.35 -5.93 1.04
N VAL A 95 -6.51 -4.92 0.79
CA VAL A 95 -5.56 -4.37 1.74
C VAL A 95 -5.96 -2.94 2.03
N SER A 96 -6.08 -2.60 3.31
CA SER A 96 -6.38 -1.25 3.79
C SER A 96 -5.32 -0.84 4.82
N LYS A 97 -5.03 0.46 4.92
CA LYS A 97 -4.09 1.05 5.86
C LYS A 97 -4.85 1.78 6.96
N GLY A 98 -4.30 1.79 8.18
CA GLY A 98 -4.92 2.44 9.34
C GLY A 98 -6.03 1.60 9.95
N ALA A 99 -7.15 2.21 10.32
CA ALA A 99 -8.35 1.47 10.72
C ALA A 99 -8.82 0.54 9.60
N GLU A 100 -9.56 -0.50 9.97
CA GLU A 100 -10.28 -1.29 8.99
C GLU A 100 -11.18 -0.40 8.12
N GLY A 101 -10.90 -0.38 6.81
CA GLY A 101 -11.67 0.38 5.82
C GLY A 101 -11.34 1.87 5.70
N GLU A 102 -10.36 2.40 6.44
CA GLU A 102 -10.00 3.83 6.41
C GLU A 102 -9.40 4.25 5.07
N GLU A 103 -8.25 3.68 4.69
CA GLU A 103 -7.58 3.95 3.42
C GLU A 103 -7.37 2.65 2.64
N VAL A 104 -8.03 2.50 1.49
CA VAL A 104 -7.88 1.31 0.65
C VAL A 104 -6.59 1.43 -0.18
N LEU A 105 -5.60 0.63 0.18
CA LEU A 105 -4.34 0.54 -0.54
C LEU A 105 -4.50 -0.18 -1.88
N GLY A 106 -5.32 -1.23 -1.92
CA GLY A 106 -5.55 -1.99 -3.13
C GLY A 106 -6.28 -3.30 -2.88
N SER A 107 -6.56 -4.02 -3.96
CA SER A 107 -7.15 -5.34 -3.92
C SER A 107 -6.74 -6.16 -5.12
N PHE A 108 -6.82 -7.48 -4.99
CA PHE A 108 -6.72 -8.39 -6.12
C PHE A 108 -7.80 -9.46 -6.07
N GLU A 109 -8.28 -9.84 -7.23
CA GLU A 109 -9.25 -10.92 -7.44
C GLU A 109 -8.55 -12.05 -8.19
N MET A 110 -8.62 -13.29 -7.69
CA MET A 110 -8.13 -14.48 -8.39
C MET A 110 -9.21 -15.55 -8.45
N SER A 111 -9.55 -16.00 -9.65
CA SER A 111 -10.46 -17.13 -9.86
C SER A 111 -9.81 -18.45 -9.45
N LEU A 112 -10.61 -19.36 -8.89
CA LEU A 112 -10.12 -20.67 -8.44
C LEU A 112 -9.78 -21.62 -9.59
N TYR A 113 -10.64 -21.65 -10.61
CA TYR A 113 -10.59 -22.65 -11.69
C TYR A 113 -10.27 -22.02 -13.06
N HIS A 114 -9.95 -20.74 -13.10
CA HIS A 114 -9.73 -20.00 -14.34
C HIS A 114 -8.53 -19.06 -14.18
N LYS A 115 -7.83 -18.78 -15.29
CA LYS A 115 -6.71 -17.83 -15.32
C LYS A 115 -7.14 -16.35 -15.23
N ARG A 116 -8.39 -16.10 -14.81
CA ARG A 116 -8.91 -14.74 -14.65
C ARG A 116 -8.44 -14.21 -13.30
N ALA A 117 -7.66 -13.15 -13.35
CA ALA A 117 -7.26 -12.41 -12.16
C ALA A 117 -7.07 -10.93 -12.48
N ALA A 118 -7.40 -10.08 -11.52
CA ALA A 118 -7.30 -8.63 -11.63
C ALA A 118 -6.69 -8.04 -10.36
N VAL A 119 -6.11 -6.85 -10.48
CA VAL A 119 -5.54 -6.09 -9.37
C VAL A 119 -5.88 -4.61 -9.52
N THR A 120 -6.14 -3.97 -8.40
CA THR A 120 -6.42 -2.55 -8.25
C THR A 120 -5.50 -2.00 -7.18
N VAL A 121 -4.84 -0.87 -7.43
CA VAL A 121 -3.99 -0.18 -6.45
C VAL A 121 -4.55 1.22 -6.26
N GLY A 122 -4.78 1.63 -5.02
CA GLY A 122 -5.42 2.89 -4.66
C GLY A 122 -6.78 3.06 -5.35
N THR A 123 -6.92 4.16 -6.08
CA THR A 123 -8.14 4.53 -6.83
C THR A 123 -8.06 4.23 -8.33
N ASP A 124 -7.01 3.53 -8.76
CA ASP A 124 -6.80 3.22 -10.18
C ASP A 124 -7.86 2.25 -10.72
N ARG A 125 -7.94 2.15 -12.04
CA ARG A 125 -8.83 1.16 -12.69
C ARG A 125 -8.26 -0.25 -12.52
N PRO A 126 -9.12 -1.28 -12.39
CA PRO A 126 -8.66 -2.67 -12.33
C PRO A 126 -7.83 -3.05 -13.56
N GLN A 127 -6.67 -3.66 -13.32
CA GLN A 127 -5.78 -4.18 -14.36
C GLN A 127 -5.76 -5.70 -14.32
N ARG A 128 -5.49 -6.35 -15.46
CA ARG A 128 -5.28 -7.80 -15.49
C ARG A 128 -4.03 -8.14 -14.67
N LEU A 129 -4.15 -9.06 -13.72
CA LEU A 129 -3.02 -9.45 -12.88
C LEU A 129 -1.87 -10.04 -13.70
N ALA A 130 -2.16 -10.71 -14.82
CA ALA A 130 -1.13 -11.23 -15.72
C ALA A 130 -0.24 -10.14 -16.36
N ASN A 131 -0.72 -8.89 -16.45
CA ASN A 131 0.08 -7.78 -16.95
C ASN A 131 0.97 -7.16 -15.86
N VAL A 132 0.56 -7.30 -14.60
CA VAL A 132 1.24 -6.72 -13.43
C VAL A 132 2.20 -7.71 -12.78
N LEU A 133 1.75 -8.95 -12.56
CA LEU A 133 2.50 -10.03 -11.91
C LEU A 133 2.89 -11.11 -12.94
N GLN A 134 4.05 -10.94 -13.54
CA GLN A 134 4.58 -11.78 -14.61
C GLN A 134 5.54 -12.83 -14.05
N SER A 135 5.57 -14.00 -14.67
CA SER A 135 6.56 -15.03 -14.34
C SER A 135 7.86 -14.73 -15.08
N ILE A 136 8.99 -14.82 -14.38
CA ILE A 136 10.32 -14.69 -14.99
C ILE A 136 10.72 -16.06 -15.51
N GLU A 137 11.06 -16.14 -16.80
CA GLU A 137 11.49 -17.39 -17.46
C GLU A 137 10.48 -18.54 -17.34
N GLY A 138 9.18 -18.23 -17.17
CA GLY A 138 8.14 -19.24 -16.99
C GLY A 138 8.15 -19.94 -15.62
N SER A 139 8.99 -19.49 -14.68
CA SER A 139 9.06 -20.03 -13.32
C SER A 139 7.76 -19.85 -12.53
N LYS A 140 7.36 -20.92 -11.84
CA LYS A 140 6.28 -20.90 -10.84
C LYS A 140 6.72 -20.40 -9.45
N LYS A 141 7.96 -19.92 -9.32
CA LYS A 141 8.56 -19.47 -8.05
C LYS A 141 9.35 -18.16 -8.19
N HIS A 142 9.29 -17.51 -9.34
CA HIS A 142 10.06 -16.30 -9.63
C HIS A 142 9.20 -15.36 -10.47
N TRP A 143 8.92 -14.17 -9.94
CA TRP A 143 7.96 -13.23 -10.54
C TRP A 143 8.48 -11.81 -10.56
N THR A 144 7.94 -11.04 -11.50
CA THR A 144 8.08 -9.60 -11.55
C THR A 144 6.74 -8.95 -11.25
N TRP A 145 6.73 -7.96 -10.35
CA TRP A 145 5.63 -7.05 -10.14
C TRP A 145 5.93 -5.71 -10.82
N ARG A 146 5.10 -5.31 -11.77
CA ARG A 146 5.18 -4.03 -12.49
C ARG A 146 3.86 -3.30 -12.38
N TYR A 147 3.83 -2.24 -11.57
CA TYR A 147 2.68 -1.39 -11.45
C TYR A 147 3.13 0.06 -11.49
N THR A 148 2.64 0.82 -12.48
CA THR A 148 3.03 2.21 -12.73
C THR A 148 4.56 2.39 -12.74
N THR A 149 5.13 3.10 -11.76
CA THR A 149 6.57 3.35 -11.61
C THR A 149 7.25 2.34 -10.70
N THR A 150 6.49 1.50 -9.99
CA THR A 150 7.02 0.55 -9.03
C THR A 150 7.30 -0.80 -9.71
N HIS A 151 8.56 -1.23 -9.62
CA HIS A 151 9.04 -2.48 -10.19
C HIS A 151 9.73 -3.30 -9.10
N LEU A 152 9.22 -4.50 -8.82
CA LEU A 152 9.75 -5.42 -7.81
C LEU A 152 9.98 -6.80 -8.43
N VAL A 153 10.96 -7.53 -7.92
CA VAL A 153 11.19 -8.94 -8.28
C VAL A 153 11.02 -9.81 -7.04
N TRP A 154 10.20 -10.83 -7.14
CA TRP A 154 9.97 -11.81 -6.07
C TRP A 154 10.61 -13.15 -6.44
N ASP A 155 11.66 -13.53 -5.71
CA ASP A 155 12.32 -14.83 -5.81
C ASP A 155 11.94 -15.71 -4.63
N CYS A 156 11.15 -16.76 -4.89
CA CYS A 156 10.70 -17.76 -3.92
C CYS A 156 11.30 -19.14 -4.22
N ARG A 157 12.43 -19.21 -4.93
CA ARG A 157 13.07 -20.49 -5.29
C ARG A 157 13.83 -21.11 -4.13
N SER A 158 14.34 -20.29 -3.22
CA SER A 158 15.11 -20.73 -2.06
C SER A 158 14.17 -21.23 -0.95
N PRO A 159 14.24 -22.52 -0.57
CA PRO A 159 13.53 -23.00 0.60
C PRO A 159 14.18 -22.47 1.88
N GLY A 160 13.37 -22.29 2.92
CA GLY A 160 13.81 -22.05 4.28
C GLY A 160 14.45 -23.31 4.89
N PRO A 161 15.03 -23.18 6.10
CA PRO A 161 15.71 -24.29 6.79
C PRO A 161 14.81 -25.52 7.04
N ASP A 162 13.51 -25.29 7.18
CA ASP A 162 12.43 -26.25 7.42
C ASP A 162 11.73 -26.69 6.13
N GLY A 163 12.21 -26.27 4.97
CA GLY A 163 11.56 -26.51 3.68
C GLY A 163 10.37 -25.57 3.40
N ALA A 164 10.02 -24.68 4.33
CA ALA A 164 9.01 -23.67 4.10
C ALA A 164 9.45 -22.72 2.98
N PRO A 165 8.53 -22.19 2.17
CA PRO A 165 8.86 -21.21 1.14
C PRO A 165 9.40 -19.91 1.77
N VAL A 166 10.47 -19.37 1.20
CA VAL A 166 10.96 -18.02 1.56
C VAL A 166 10.97 -17.18 0.30
N CYS A 167 10.21 -16.10 0.29
CA CYS A 167 10.08 -15.18 -0.84
C CYS A 167 10.88 -13.91 -0.59
N THR A 168 11.92 -13.66 -1.38
CA THR A 168 12.73 -12.44 -1.29
C THR A 168 12.30 -11.44 -2.35
N CYS A 169 11.95 -10.22 -1.93
CA CYS A 169 11.69 -9.09 -2.80
C CYS A 169 12.99 -8.34 -3.09
N LEU A 170 13.31 -8.12 -4.35
CA LEU A 170 14.54 -7.50 -4.84
C LEU A 170 14.22 -6.25 -5.66
N ASP A 171 15.09 -5.24 -5.58
CA ASP A 171 15.14 -4.14 -6.53
C ASP A 171 15.71 -4.66 -7.87
N PRO A 172 14.96 -4.55 -8.97
CA PRO A 172 15.38 -5.06 -10.29
C PRO A 172 16.63 -4.39 -10.85
N ASN A 173 17.00 -3.20 -10.38
CA ASN A 173 18.11 -2.43 -10.94
C ASN A 173 19.47 -2.84 -10.34
N ASN A 174 19.48 -3.28 -9.08
CA ASN A 174 20.71 -3.54 -8.33
C ASN A 174 20.69 -4.85 -7.52
N ASN A 175 19.60 -5.63 -7.61
CA ASN A 175 19.36 -6.88 -6.90
C ASN A 175 19.50 -6.79 -5.37
N LYS A 176 19.34 -5.59 -4.78
CA LYS A 176 19.34 -5.44 -3.32
C LYS A 176 18.01 -5.93 -2.74
N PRO A 177 18.03 -6.63 -1.59
CA PRO A 177 16.81 -7.07 -0.94
C PRO A 177 16.03 -5.87 -0.38
N LEU A 178 14.77 -5.77 -0.77
CA LEU A 178 13.82 -4.78 -0.27
C LEU A 178 12.96 -5.37 0.85
N ALA A 179 12.62 -6.67 0.75
CA ALA A 179 11.89 -7.39 1.78
C ALA A 179 12.10 -8.91 1.68
N VAL A 180 11.72 -9.62 2.73
CA VAL A 180 11.60 -11.08 2.78
C VAL A 180 10.23 -11.41 3.38
N PHE A 181 9.46 -12.22 2.67
CA PHE A 181 8.16 -12.72 3.08
C PHE A 181 8.24 -14.23 3.33
N ILE A 182 7.79 -14.64 4.51
CA ILE A 182 7.72 -16.03 4.95
C ILE A 182 6.25 -16.30 5.26
N PRO A 183 5.52 -17.05 4.41
CA PRO A 183 4.13 -17.38 4.67
C PRO A 183 4.00 -18.43 5.77
N THR A 184 2.81 -18.53 6.34
CA THR A 184 2.47 -19.60 7.28
C THR A 184 2.61 -20.96 6.60
N PRO A 185 3.35 -21.91 7.21
CA PRO A 185 3.44 -23.29 6.73
C PRO A 185 2.04 -23.90 6.58
N THR A 186 1.85 -24.71 5.54
CA THR A 186 0.56 -25.38 5.28
C THR A 186 0.42 -26.70 6.09
N ASP A 187 1.38 -26.99 6.97
CA ASP A 187 1.42 -28.24 7.73
C ASP A 187 0.36 -28.23 8.85
N PRO A 188 -0.55 -29.21 8.91
CA PRO A 188 -1.62 -29.27 9.91
C PRO A 188 -1.17 -29.61 11.34
N ASP A 189 0.07 -30.09 11.56
CA ASP A 189 0.39 -30.81 12.81
C ASP A 189 0.84 -29.96 14.03
N TYR A 190 0.89 -28.63 13.94
CA TYR A 190 1.24 -27.74 15.06
C TYR A 190 0.53 -26.39 14.94
N PRO A 191 0.46 -25.55 16.00
CA PRO A 191 0.08 -24.15 15.81
C PRO A 191 1.05 -23.53 14.81
N ALA A 192 0.58 -23.33 13.58
CA ALA A 192 1.42 -22.89 12.48
C ALA A 192 1.95 -21.49 12.82
N PRO A 193 3.26 -21.22 12.62
CA PRO A 193 3.79 -19.90 12.90
C PRO A 193 3.11 -18.86 12.02
N GLU A 194 2.86 -17.68 12.60
CA GLU A 194 2.34 -16.53 11.88
C GLU A 194 3.21 -16.20 10.66
N ALA A 195 2.59 -15.76 9.56
CA ALA A 195 3.34 -15.25 8.44
C ALA A 195 4.10 -13.98 8.86
N VAL A 196 5.29 -13.78 8.26
CA VAL A 196 6.20 -12.69 8.60
C VAL A 196 6.63 -11.95 7.34
N LEU A 197 6.63 -10.62 7.41
CA LEU A 197 7.20 -9.74 6.39
C LEU A 197 8.33 -8.91 7.02
N LYS A 198 9.57 -9.20 6.65
CA LYS A 198 10.73 -8.38 7.01
C LYS A 198 11.01 -7.39 5.89
N VAL A 199 11.09 -6.10 6.19
CA VAL A 199 11.33 -5.03 5.20
C VAL A 199 12.64 -4.35 5.52
N TYR A 200 13.52 -4.25 4.53
CA TYR A 200 14.82 -3.56 4.66
C TYR A 200 14.62 -2.05 4.57
N PRO A 201 15.56 -1.23 5.08
CA PRO A 201 15.50 0.24 4.98
C PRO A 201 15.06 0.76 3.62
N GLU A 202 15.63 0.20 2.56
CA GLU A 202 15.36 0.56 1.16
C GLU A 202 13.94 0.16 0.72
N GLY A 203 13.31 -0.85 1.32
CA GLY A 203 11.97 -1.30 0.93
C GLY A 203 10.83 -0.43 1.49
N HIS A 204 11.06 0.35 2.55
CA HIS A 204 9.98 1.05 3.26
C HIS A 204 9.23 2.09 2.42
N HIS A 205 9.91 2.73 1.46
CA HIS A 205 9.27 3.71 0.57
C HIS A 205 8.28 3.08 -0.42
N VAL A 206 8.36 1.76 -0.64
CA VAL A 206 7.46 0.97 -1.48
C VAL A 206 6.74 -0.12 -0.68
N LEU A 207 6.62 0.06 0.65
CA LEU A 207 6.01 -0.91 1.57
C LEU A 207 4.62 -1.34 1.10
N ASP A 208 3.82 -0.39 0.62
CA ASP A 208 2.46 -0.63 0.17
C ASP A 208 2.42 -1.64 -1.01
N HIS A 209 3.32 -1.46 -1.98
CA HIS A 209 3.47 -2.38 -3.10
C HIS A 209 4.09 -3.71 -2.67
N ILE A 210 5.05 -3.70 -1.75
CA ILE A 210 5.65 -4.93 -1.19
C ILE A 210 4.55 -5.78 -0.55
N LEU A 211 3.71 -5.19 0.30
CA LEU A 211 2.64 -5.90 0.99
C LEU A 211 1.62 -6.49 0.00
N LEU A 212 1.10 -5.67 -0.90
CA LEU A 212 0.09 -6.13 -1.87
C LEU A 212 0.65 -7.20 -2.81
N SER A 213 1.88 -7.03 -3.29
CA SER A 213 2.52 -7.97 -4.20
C SER A 213 2.92 -9.28 -3.52
N ALA A 214 3.37 -9.24 -2.26
CA ALA A 214 3.67 -10.45 -1.48
C ALA A 214 2.43 -11.35 -1.35
N LEU A 215 1.28 -10.76 -0.98
CA LEU A 215 0.01 -11.47 -0.86
C LEU A 215 -0.45 -12.05 -2.20
N ALA A 216 -0.31 -11.29 -3.29
CA ALA A 216 -0.64 -11.76 -4.63
C ALA A 216 0.27 -12.91 -5.09
N VAL A 217 1.57 -12.81 -4.83
CA VAL A 217 2.56 -13.86 -5.11
C VAL A 217 2.22 -15.14 -4.34
N GLU A 218 1.93 -15.03 -3.05
CA GLU A 218 1.59 -16.18 -2.23
C GLU A 218 0.31 -16.86 -2.69
N ARG A 219 -0.74 -16.09 -2.98
CA ARG A 219 -1.99 -16.65 -3.51
C ARG A 219 -1.75 -17.36 -4.84
N LYS A 220 -0.94 -16.77 -5.73
CA LYS A 220 -0.59 -17.37 -7.02
C LYS A 220 0.22 -18.67 -6.83
N ARG A 221 1.12 -18.72 -5.84
CA ARG A 221 1.89 -19.91 -5.49
C ARG A 221 0.98 -21.04 -5.00
N MET A 222 0.00 -20.72 -4.14
CA MET A 222 -1.00 -21.68 -3.65
C MET A 222 -1.98 -22.18 -4.73
N LEU A 223 -2.23 -21.41 -5.79
CA LEU A 223 -3.10 -21.81 -6.90
C LEU A 223 -2.35 -22.52 -8.05
N ALA A 224 -1.00 -22.50 -8.03
CA ALA A 224 -0.17 -23.07 -9.10
C ALA A 224 0.18 -24.56 -8.92
N PHE A 225 -0.39 -25.19 -7.89
CA PHE A 225 -0.38 -26.63 -7.65
C PHE A 225 -1.26 -27.36 -8.66
#